data_AF-A0A1L0DES7-F1
#
_entry.id   AF-A0A1L0DES7-F1
#
_cell.length_a   1.000
_cell.length_b   1.000
_cell.length_c   1.000
_cell.angle_alpha   90.00
_cell.angle_beta   90.00
_cell.angle_gamma   90.00
#
_symmetry.space_group_name_H-M   'P 1'
#
loop_
_entity.id
_entity.type
_entity.pdbx_description
1 polymer ?
#
loop_
_entity_poly.entity_id
_entity_poly.type
_entity_poly.pdbx_seq_one_letter_code
_entity_poly.pdbx_strand_id
1 'polypeptide(L)'
;MPPKFTKSARYTQITQLAETEVLDQYECILESGLSPDVLLSHIPAILKKLRVPQCFTKDICQCIQWFYDTGHANVSTESPRWAIVEQLLLHLTISSKLNGVLQVSDIVDIDKLVTFCNRLLRFRDHYRIIRQAWSLFVEASGNKNVDVTTFRLSMKDLTKVKSYLQLDDISDTVLIDMLGCGTSTVEGDVYNYTFHHHGLSVNIKDFAEIMGQLGELD
;
A
#
# COMPACT_ATOMS: atom_id res chain seq x y z
N MET A 1 8.18 -27.14 -13.09
CA MET A 1 8.31 -26.11 -12.04
C MET A 1 7.27 -25.04 -12.31
N PRO A 2 6.45 -24.64 -11.33
CA PRO A 2 5.55 -23.51 -11.51
C PRO A 2 6.36 -22.22 -11.77
N PRO A 3 5.82 -21.25 -12.53
CA PRO A 3 6.46 -19.96 -12.71
C PRO A 3 6.61 -19.29 -11.35
N LYS A 4 7.85 -19.01 -10.93
CA LYS A 4 8.09 -18.17 -9.76
C LYS A 4 7.74 -16.73 -10.16
N PHE A 5 6.87 -16.09 -9.39
CA PHE A 5 6.61 -14.66 -9.56
C PHE A 5 7.90 -13.90 -9.25
N THR A 6 8.53 -13.36 -10.29
CA THR A 6 9.73 -12.53 -10.18
C THR A 6 9.32 -11.07 -10.35
N LYS A 7 9.83 -10.21 -9.46
CA LYS A 7 9.47 -8.79 -9.44
C LYS A 7 10.08 -8.06 -10.64
N SER A 8 9.28 -7.22 -11.30
CA SER A 8 9.74 -6.30 -12.34
C SER A 8 10.78 -5.33 -11.77
N ALA A 9 11.94 -5.23 -12.42
CA ALA A 9 12.98 -4.26 -12.08
C ALA A 9 12.55 -2.80 -12.36
N ARG A 10 11.48 -2.61 -13.14
CA ARG A 10 10.98 -1.28 -13.53
C ARG A 10 9.92 -0.74 -12.58
N TYR A 11 9.27 -1.60 -11.79
CA TYR A 11 8.18 -1.19 -10.91
C TYR A 11 8.60 -0.15 -9.85
N THR A 12 9.83 -0.25 -9.34
CA THR A 12 10.37 0.68 -8.33
C THR A 12 11.03 1.91 -8.93
N GLN A 13 11.16 2.00 -10.27
CA GLN A 13 11.81 3.14 -10.91
C GLN A 13 10.93 4.39 -10.78
N ILE A 14 11.52 5.47 -10.29
CA ILE A 14 10.85 6.78 -10.18
C ILE A 14 10.93 7.47 -11.53
N THR A 15 9.78 7.85 -12.08
CA THR A 15 9.75 8.66 -13.30
C THR A 15 9.90 10.13 -12.93
N GLN A 16 10.55 10.91 -13.79
CA GLN A 16 10.74 12.35 -13.55
C GLN A 16 9.40 13.09 -13.38
N LEU A 17 8.37 12.68 -14.11
CA LEU A 17 7.03 13.25 -14.00
C LEU A 17 6.39 12.94 -12.63
N ALA A 18 6.52 11.70 -12.14
CA ALA A 18 6.03 11.33 -10.82
C ALA A 18 6.76 12.09 -9.70
N GLU A 19 8.07 12.24 -9.83
CA GLU A 19 8.88 13.03 -8.89
C GLU A 19 8.43 14.50 -8.87
N THR A 20 8.35 15.15 -10.03
CA THR A 20 7.89 16.55 -10.14
C THR A 20 6.51 16.73 -9.52
N GLU A 21 5.56 15.83 -9.83
CA GLU A 21 4.20 15.95 -9.28
C GLU A 21 4.17 15.87 -7.74
N VAL A 22 4.98 14.99 -7.14
CA VAL A 22 5.07 14.88 -5.68
C VAL A 22 5.71 16.12 -5.08
N LEU A 23 6.79 16.62 -5.67
CA LEU A 23 7.49 17.82 -5.21
C LEU A 23 6.59 19.07 -5.29
N ASP A 24 5.81 19.22 -6.36
CA ASP A 24 4.85 20.31 -6.51
C ASP A 24 3.81 20.31 -5.38
N GLN A 25 3.32 19.12 -4.99
CA GLN A 25 2.37 19.02 -3.89
C GLN A 25 3.02 19.23 -2.52
N TYR A 26 4.27 18.82 -2.36
CA TYR A 26 5.07 19.05 -1.16
C TYR A 26 5.30 20.55 -0.95
N GLU A 27 5.74 21.27 -2.00
CA GLU A 27 5.93 22.72 -1.97
C GLU A 27 4.62 23.47 -1.69
N CYS A 28 3.53 23.07 -2.34
CA CYS A 28 2.21 23.65 -2.09
C CYS A 28 1.73 23.47 -0.65
N ILE A 29 2.16 22.42 0.06
CA ILE A 29 1.89 22.28 1.50
C ILE A 29 2.73 23.24 2.32
N LEU A 30 4.03 23.35 2.03
CA LEU A 30 4.94 24.28 2.70
C LEU A 30 4.47 25.73 2.58
N GLU A 31 4.09 26.16 1.38
CA GLU A 31 3.58 27.53 1.14
C GLU A 31 2.27 27.82 1.88
N SER A 32 1.43 26.80 2.09
CA SER A 32 0.15 26.93 2.78
C SER A 32 0.24 26.79 4.30
N GLY A 33 1.37 26.30 4.80
CA GLY A 33 1.58 25.95 6.20
C GLY A 33 2.20 27.08 7.02
N LEU A 34 2.04 26.97 8.34
CA LEU A 34 2.80 27.78 9.32
C LEU A 34 4.11 27.10 9.75
N SER A 35 4.32 25.85 9.33
CA SER A 35 5.49 25.03 9.68
C SER A 35 6.54 25.14 8.57
N PRO A 36 7.84 25.25 8.91
CA PRO A 36 8.92 25.20 7.92
C PRO A 36 9.07 23.81 7.29
N ASP A 37 8.51 22.77 7.93
CA ASP A 37 8.64 21.38 7.53
C ASP A 37 7.28 20.74 7.24
N VAL A 38 7.26 19.79 6.32
CA VAL A 38 6.09 18.92 6.08
C VAL A 38 6.06 17.82 7.13
N LEU A 39 5.07 17.89 8.02
CA LEU A 39 4.78 16.86 9.01
C LEU A 39 3.95 15.70 8.43
N LEU A 40 3.98 14.56 9.10
CA LEU A 40 3.23 13.35 8.74
C LEU A 40 1.72 13.59 8.65
N SER A 41 1.18 14.50 9.47
CA SER A 41 -0.23 14.91 9.45
C SER A 41 -0.67 15.55 8.13
N HIS A 42 0.27 16.05 7.31
CA HIS A 42 -0.02 16.62 6.00
C HIS A 42 -0.11 15.58 4.88
N ILE A 43 0.40 14.36 5.07
CA ILE A 43 0.40 13.30 4.05
C ILE A 43 -1.00 13.02 3.47
N PRO A 44 -2.08 12.89 4.27
CA PRO A 44 -3.43 12.71 3.71
C PRO A 44 -3.85 13.83 2.75
N ALA A 45 -3.42 15.07 2.99
CA ALA A 45 -3.70 16.20 2.11
C ALA A 45 -2.90 16.10 0.81
N ILE A 46 -1.61 15.72 0.88
CA ILE A 46 -0.77 15.46 -0.30
C ILE A 46 -1.39 14.37 -1.17
N LEU A 47 -1.73 13.21 -0.58
CA LEU A 47 -2.34 12.09 -1.31
C LEU A 47 -3.66 12.47 -1.98
N LYS A 48 -4.46 13.33 -1.33
CA LYS A 48 -5.68 13.88 -1.91
C LYS A 48 -5.40 14.83 -3.07
N LYS A 49 -4.41 15.71 -2.96
CA LYS A 49 -4.02 16.63 -4.04
C LYS A 49 -3.46 15.89 -5.26
N LEU A 50 -2.70 14.81 -5.04
CA LEU A 50 -2.23 13.86 -6.06
C LEU A 50 -3.37 13.03 -6.68
N ARG A 51 -4.62 13.16 -6.19
CA ARG A 51 -5.82 12.46 -6.68
C ARG A 51 -5.68 10.93 -6.66
N VAL A 52 -4.93 10.39 -5.71
CA VAL A 52 -4.83 8.93 -5.54
C VAL A 52 -6.18 8.40 -5.02
N PRO A 53 -6.78 7.38 -5.65
CA PRO A 53 -8.04 6.80 -5.19
C PRO A 53 -7.98 6.32 -3.74
N GLN A 54 -9.03 6.57 -2.96
CA GLN A 54 -9.07 6.25 -1.53
C GLN A 54 -8.89 4.76 -1.22
N CYS A 55 -9.26 3.86 -2.13
CA CYS A 55 -9.06 2.44 -1.95
C CYS A 55 -7.56 2.03 -1.84
N PHE A 56 -6.64 2.90 -2.26
CA PHE A 56 -5.19 2.69 -2.13
C PHE A 56 -4.56 3.46 -0.97
N THR A 57 -5.27 4.42 -0.37
CA THR A 57 -4.71 5.34 0.65
C THR A 57 -5.40 5.28 2.00
N LYS A 58 -6.55 4.61 2.09
CA LYS A 58 -7.35 4.56 3.32
C LYS A 58 -6.58 4.00 4.52
N ASP A 59 -5.82 2.93 4.32
CA ASP A 59 -4.99 2.31 5.36
C ASP A 59 -3.88 3.25 5.84
N ILE A 60 -3.23 3.95 4.92
CA ILE A 60 -2.19 4.96 5.20
C ILE A 60 -2.78 6.07 6.07
N CYS A 61 -3.90 6.67 5.64
CA CYS A 61 -4.56 7.75 6.37
C CYS A 61 -5.03 7.31 7.76
N GLN A 62 -5.59 6.10 7.88
CA GLN A 62 -6.01 5.53 9.17
C GLN A 62 -4.82 5.28 10.10
N CYS A 63 -3.70 4.82 9.55
CA CYS A 63 -2.48 4.56 10.31
C CYS A 63 -1.87 5.86 10.86
N ILE A 64 -1.80 6.90 10.02
CA ILE A 64 -1.36 8.24 10.44
C ILE A 64 -2.28 8.83 11.49
N GLN A 65 -3.61 8.75 11.29
CA GLN A 65 -4.58 9.24 12.26
C GLN A 65 -4.40 8.54 13.60
N TRP A 66 -4.27 7.21 13.60
CA TRP A 66 -4.06 6.44 14.81
C TRP A 66 -2.76 6.83 15.53
N PHE A 67 -1.67 7.10 14.79
CA PHE A 67 -0.42 7.57 15.37
C PHE A 67 -0.59 8.88 16.15
N TYR A 68 -1.30 9.86 15.59
CA TYR A 68 -1.55 11.12 16.30
C TYR A 68 -2.57 10.98 17.44
N ASP A 69 -3.61 10.16 17.26
CA ASP A 69 -4.59 9.88 18.32
C ASP A 69 -3.95 9.19 19.53
N THR A 70 -2.97 8.33 19.28
CA THR A 70 -2.28 7.55 20.32
C THR A 70 -0.99 8.17 20.81
N GLY A 71 -0.35 9.08 20.08
CA GLY A 71 0.86 9.79 20.52
C GLY A 71 0.66 10.64 21.79
N HIS A 72 -0.60 10.95 22.14
CA HIS A 72 -0.98 11.60 23.40
C HIS A 72 -1.34 10.61 24.52
N ALA A 73 -1.44 9.32 24.23
CA ALA A 73 -1.72 8.25 25.18
C ALA A 73 -0.46 7.39 25.37
N ASN A 74 -0.18 6.94 26.59
CA ASN A 74 0.94 6.01 26.85
C ASN A 74 0.64 4.61 26.27
N VAL A 75 0.59 4.48 24.94
CA VAL A 75 0.38 3.22 24.24
C VAL A 75 1.70 2.45 24.24
N SER A 76 1.63 1.18 24.65
CA SER A 76 2.79 0.29 24.62
C SER A 76 3.31 0.15 23.19
N THR A 77 4.60 0.42 23.02
CA THR A 77 5.37 0.21 21.78
C THR A 77 5.45 -1.27 21.39
N GLU A 78 4.96 -2.18 22.24
CA GLU A 78 4.93 -3.63 21.96
C GLU A 78 3.64 -4.09 21.26
N SER A 79 2.69 -3.18 20.97
CA SER A 79 1.45 -3.57 20.31
C SER A 79 1.66 -3.91 18.82
N PRO A 80 0.94 -4.90 18.25
CA PRO A 80 1.03 -5.21 16.81
C PRO A 80 0.67 -4.03 15.90
N ARG A 81 -0.21 -3.12 16.37
CA ARG A 81 -0.55 -1.89 15.65
C ARG A 81 0.62 -0.91 15.63
N TRP A 82 1.38 -0.81 16.72
CA TRP A 82 2.59 -0.01 16.76
C TRP A 82 3.63 -0.52 15.76
N ALA A 83 3.80 -1.83 15.60
CA ALA A 83 4.72 -2.37 14.59
C ALA A 83 4.35 -1.93 13.16
N ILE A 84 3.05 -1.90 12.83
CA ILE A 84 2.56 -1.40 11.53
C ILE A 84 2.85 0.10 11.36
N VAL A 85 2.65 0.88 12.43
CA VAL A 85 2.88 2.32 12.43
C VAL A 85 4.37 2.63 12.33
N GLU A 86 5.21 1.92 13.08
CA GLU A 86 6.68 2.00 12.99
C GLU A 86 7.14 1.78 11.55
N GLN A 87 6.58 0.80 10.83
CA GLN A 87 6.88 0.60 9.41
C GLN A 87 6.47 1.81 8.57
N LEU A 88 5.30 2.39 8.79
CA LEU A 88 4.87 3.60 8.08
C LEU A 88 5.81 4.78 8.36
N LEU A 89 6.22 4.97 9.61
CA LEU A 89 7.14 6.02 10.02
C LEU A 89 8.50 5.84 9.35
N LEU A 90 9.05 4.62 9.33
CA LEU A 90 10.29 4.30 8.63
C LEU A 90 10.23 4.64 7.13
N HIS A 91 9.08 4.42 6.49
CA HIS A 91 8.85 4.67 5.07
C HIS A 91 8.57 6.12 4.68
N LEU A 92 8.26 7.01 5.63
CA LEU A 92 7.81 8.37 5.31
C LEU A 92 8.56 9.46 6.04
N THR A 93 9.19 9.16 7.17
CA THR A 93 9.74 10.19 8.06
C THR A 93 11.25 10.11 8.20
N ILE A 94 11.84 11.20 8.69
CA ILE A 94 13.23 11.22 9.13
C ILE A 94 13.32 10.42 10.43
N SER A 95 13.71 9.15 10.29
CA SER A 95 13.70 8.16 11.37
C SER A 95 14.99 7.35 11.38
N SER A 96 15.48 7.01 12.57
CA SER A 96 16.64 6.12 12.75
C SER A 96 16.38 5.11 13.87
N LYS A 97 17.06 3.96 13.83
CA LYS A 97 17.05 3.00 14.95
C LYS A 97 18.35 3.12 15.73
N LEU A 98 18.25 3.58 16.97
CA LEU A 98 19.39 3.62 17.91
C LEU A 98 19.19 2.52 18.95
N ASN A 99 20.10 1.54 19.00
CA ASN A 99 20.03 0.40 19.93
C ASN A 99 18.70 -0.38 19.86
N GLY A 100 18.11 -0.51 18.67
CA GLY A 100 16.83 -1.19 18.47
C GLY A 100 15.59 -0.38 18.84
N VAL A 101 15.76 0.83 19.38
CA VAL A 101 14.67 1.76 19.65
C VAL A 101 14.52 2.72 18.46
N LEU A 102 13.29 2.83 17.96
CA LEU A 102 12.95 3.73 16.88
C LEU A 102 12.92 5.19 17.39
N GLN A 103 13.81 6.01 16.84
CA GLN A 103 13.81 7.46 17.01
C GLN A 103 13.13 8.06 15.77
N VAL A 104 11.93 8.62 15.96
CA VAL A 104 11.14 9.18 14.85
C VAL A 104 10.96 10.67 15.05
N SER A 105 11.31 11.44 14.03
CA SER A 105 10.73 12.76 13.83
C SER A 105 9.42 12.61 13.07
N ASP A 106 8.37 13.36 13.40
CA ASP A 106 7.16 13.38 12.57
C ASP A 106 7.34 14.22 11.28
N ILE A 107 8.54 14.74 11.05
CA ILE A 107 8.97 15.38 9.81
C ILE A 107 9.12 14.33 8.70
N VAL A 108 8.48 14.61 7.57
CA VAL A 108 8.50 13.79 6.37
C VAL A 108 9.86 13.91 5.68
N ASP A 109 10.43 12.77 5.30
CA ASP A 109 11.61 12.69 4.46
C ASP A 109 11.16 12.74 3.00
N ILE A 110 11.65 13.74 2.25
CA ILE A 110 11.20 14.03 0.89
C ILE A 110 11.53 12.90 -0.09
N ASP A 111 12.72 12.29 0.03
CA ASP A 111 13.15 11.21 -0.87
C ASP A 111 12.29 9.96 -0.66
N LYS A 112 11.99 9.68 0.62
CA LYS A 112 11.07 8.60 1.00
C LYS A 112 9.65 8.87 0.52
N LEU A 113 9.16 10.10 0.65
CA LEU A 113 7.85 10.50 0.17
C LEU A 113 7.73 10.30 -1.35
N VAL A 114 8.72 10.76 -2.13
CA VAL A 114 8.75 10.59 -3.59
C VAL A 114 8.70 9.11 -3.95
N THR A 115 9.55 8.29 -3.32
CA THR A 115 9.60 6.85 -3.55
C THR A 115 8.26 6.18 -3.22
N PHE A 116 7.67 6.55 -2.08
CA PHE A 116 6.40 6.02 -1.60
C PHE A 116 5.23 6.41 -2.53
N CYS A 117 5.15 7.69 -2.91
CA CYS A 117 4.11 8.20 -3.77
C CYS A 117 4.23 7.69 -5.21
N ASN A 118 5.43 7.46 -5.75
CA ASN A 118 5.61 6.92 -7.11
C ASN A 118 4.79 5.64 -7.34
N ARG A 119 4.73 4.74 -6.35
CA ARG A 119 3.90 3.53 -6.41
C ARG A 119 2.41 3.84 -6.46
N LEU A 120 1.96 4.75 -5.60
CA LEU A 120 0.56 5.16 -5.55
C LEU A 120 0.12 5.90 -6.82
N LEU A 121 1.01 6.68 -7.43
CA LEU A 121 0.76 7.35 -8.71
C LEU A 121 0.61 6.33 -9.84
N ARG A 122 1.43 5.27 -9.88
CA ARG A 122 1.23 4.17 -10.84
C ARG A 122 -0.15 3.51 -10.69
N PHE A 123 -0.63 3.33 -9.47
CA PHE A 123 -1.98 2.80 -9.22
C PHE A 123 -3.08 3.76 -9.65
N ARG A 124 -2.89 5.05 -9.43
CA ARG A 124 -3.81 6.09 -9.90
C ARG A 124 -3.90 6.10 -11.42
N ASP A 125 -2.75 6.12 -12.09
CA ASP A 125 -2.67 6.24 -13.55
C ASP A 125 -3.29 5.02 -14.25
N HIS A 126 -3.15 3.84 -13.65
CA HIS A 126 -3.74 2.59 -14.14
C HIS A 126 -5.04 2.19 -13.43
N TYR A 127 -5.66 3.08 -12.66
CA TYR A 127 -6.79 2.75 -11.78
C TYR A 127 -7.93 2.04 -12.50
N ARG A 128 -8.25 2.47 -13.73
CA ARG A 128 -9.31 1.86 -14.55
C ARG A 128 -9.01 0.39 -14.85
N ILE A 129 -7.78 0.08 -15.26
CA ILE A 129 -7.36 -1.27 -15.62
C ILE A 129 -7.35 -2.15 -14.37
N ILE A 130 -6.74 -1.66 -13.29
CA ILE A 130 -6.70 -2.36 -11.99
C ILE A 130 -8.12 -2.68 -11.50
N ARG A 131 -9.03 -1.70 -11.52
CA ARG A 131 -10.41 -1.87 -11.06
C ARG A 131 -11.19 -2.87 -11.92
N GLN A 132 -11.00 -2.83 -13.24
CA GLN A 132 -11.66 -3.77 -14.15
C GLN A 132 -11.15 -5.20 -13.94
N ALA A 133 -9.84 -5.40 -13.90
CA ALA A 133 -9.25 -6.70 -13.62
C ALA A 133 -9.68 -7.22 -12.24
N TRP A 134 -9.65 -6.37 -11.21
CA TRP A 134 -10.12 -6.72 -9.87
C TRP A 134 -11.61 -7.09 -9.84
N SER A 135 -12.47 -6.39 -10.57
CA SER A 135 -13.90 -6.75 -10.66
C SER A 135 -14.12 -8.15 -11.21
N LEU A 136 -13.31 -8.60 -12.18
CA LEU A 136 -13.40 -9.96 -12.72
C LEU A 136 -13.08 -11.01 -11.65
N PHE A 137 -12.09 -10.76 -10.80
CA PHE A 137 -11.77 -11.65 -9.67
C PHE A 137 -12.90 -11.69 -8.63
N VAL A 138 -13.47 -10.52 -8.31
CA VAL A 138 -14.62 -10.44 -7.39
C VAL A 138 -15.82 -11.19 -7.96
N GLU A 139 -16.14 -11.02 -9.23
CA GLU A 139 -17.22 -11.73 -9.90
C GLU A 139 -16.99 -13.25 -9.97
N ALA A 140 -15.77 -13.67 -10.32
CA ALA A 140 -15.37 -15.08 -10.38
C ALA A 140 -15.42 -15.77 -9.01
N SER A 141 -15.28 -15.02 -7.91
CA SER A 141 -15.48 -15.55 -6.55
C SER A 141 -16.96 -15.83 -6.18
N GLY A 142 -17.89 -15.52 -7.08
CA GLY A 142 -19.33 -15.67 -6.88
C GLY A 142 -19.98 -14.55 -6.05
N ASN A 143 -19.22 -13.53 -5.67
CA ASN A 143 -19.72 -12.38 -4.91
C ASN A 143 -20.26 -11.31 -5.87
N LYS A 144 -21.58 -11.28 -6.04
CA LYS A 144 -22.29 -10.29 -6.88
C LYS A 144 -22.81 -9.15 -6.01
N ASN A 145 -22.87 -7.94 -6.57
CA ASN A 145 -23.40 -6.72 -5.91
C ASN A 145 -22.61 -6.26 -4.68
N VAL A 146 -21.32 -6.56 -4.60
CA VAL A 146 -20.42 -6.03 -3.57
C VAL A 146 -19.68 -4.80 -4.10
N ASP A 147 -19.28 -3.91 -3.20
CA ASP A 147 -18.39 -2.81 -3.56
C ASP A 147 -16.98 -3.33 -3.82
N VAL A 148 -16.63 -3.42 -5.10
CA VAL A 148 -15.34 -3.88 -5.61
C VAL A 148 -14.16 -3.14 -4.97
N THR A 149 -14.33 -1.87 -4.59
CA THR A 149 -13.22 -1.05 -4.06
C THR A 149 -12.90 -1.34 -2.59
N THR A 150 -13.82 -1.96 -1.86
CA THR A 150 -13.66 -2.29 -0.43
C THR A 150 -13.69 -3.79 -0.17
N PHE A 151 -14.09 -4.60 -1.16
CA PHE A 151 -14.15 -6.05 -1.07
C PHE A 151 -12.77 -6.69 -0.85
N ARG A 152 -12.75 -7.79 -0.09
CA ARG A 152 -11.55 -8.57 0.20
C ARG A 152 -11.80 -10.03 -0.15
N LEU A 153 -10.94 -10.59 -0.99
CA LEU A 153 -10.97 -12.02 -1.31
C LEU A 153 -10.29 -12.80 -0.19
N SER A 154 -11.05 -13.68 0.45
CA SER A 154 -10.49 -14.69 1.35
C SER A 154 -9.82 -15.83 0.57
N MET A 155 -9.07 -16.69 1.24
CA MET A 155 -8.55 -17.92 0.61
C MET A 155 -9.65 -18.77 -0.04
N LYS A 156 -10.82 -18.87 0.61
CA LYS A 156 -11.99 -19.59 0.07
C LYS A 156 -12.48 -18.97 -1.24
N ASP A 157 -12.41 -17.64 -1.35
CA ASP A 157 -12.83 -16.93 -2.56
C ASP A 157 -11.79 -17.10 -3.67
N LEU A 158 -10.49 -17.07 -3.35
CA LEU A 158 -9.42 -17.35 -4.31
C LEU A 158 -9.51 -18.77 -4.88
N THR A 159 -9.88 -19.78 -4.08
CA THR A 159 -10.14 -21.14 -4.58
C THR A 159 -11.29 -21.16 -5.60
N LYS A 160 -12.37 -20.39 -5.37
CA LYS A 160 -13.46 -20.29 -6.35
C LYS A 160 -13.00 -19.61 -7.64
N VAL A 161 -12.20 -18.54 -7.53
CA VAL A 161 -11.63 -17.86 -8.70
C VAL A 161 -10.77 -18.82 -9.51
N LYS A 162 -9.92 -19.60 -8.84
CA LYS A 162 -9.08 -20.63 -9.47
C LYS A 162 -9.92 -21.63 -10.26
N SER A 163 -10.97 -22.20 -9.66
CA SER A 163 -11.84 -23.16 -10.35
C SER A 163 -12.68 -22.50 -11.45
N TYR A 164 -13.09 -21.25 -11.28
CA TYR A 164 -13.79 -20.48 -12.34
C TYR A 164 -12.89 -20.29 -13.58
N LEU A 165 -11.60 -20.04 -13.37
CA LEU A 165 -10.60 -19.90 -14.43
C LEU A 165 -10.09 -21.25 -14.97
N GLN A 166 -10.62 -22.37 -14.48
CA GLN A 166 -10.20 -23.73 -14.86
C GLN A 166 -8.70 -23.97 -14.61
N LEU A 167 -8.15 -23.34 -13.56
CA LEU A 167 -6.75 -23.46 -13.15
C LEU A 167 -6.56 -24.54 -12.09
N ASP A 168 -7.39 -25.58 -12.10
CA ASP A 168 -7.38 -26.64 -11.07
C ASP A 168 -6.05 -27.40 -11.01
N ASP A 169 -5.32 -27.45 -12.13
CA ASP A 169 -3.98 -28.04 -12.24
C ASP A 169 -2.87 -27.23 -11.54
N ILE A 170 -3.14 -25.97 -11.17
CA ILE A 170 -2.19 -25.13 -10.44
C ILE A 170 -2.26 -25.47 -8.94
N SER A 171 -1.12 -25.60 -8.27
CA SER A 171 -1.08 -25.84 -6.82
C SER A 171 -1.67 -24.66 -6.04
N ASP A 172 -2.41 -24.94 -4.96
CA ASP A 172 -2.93 -23.91 -4.03
C ASP A 172 -1.81 -23.09 -3.37
N THR A 173 -0.57 -23.58 -3.40
CA THR A 173 0.62 -22.81 -2.99
C THR A 173 0.77 -21.50 -3.77
N VAL A 174 0.33 -21.45 -5.03
CA VAL A 174 0.36 -20.22 -5.84
C VAL A 174 -0.62 -19.18 -5.31
N LEU A 175 -1.76 -19.59 -4.74
CA LEU A 175 -2.70 -18.68 -4.09
C LEU A 175 -2.11 -18.12 -2.78
N ILE A 176 -1.34 -18.93 -2.07
CA ILE A 176 -0.58 -18.51 -0.87
C ILE A 176 0.51 -17.51 -1.27
N ASP A 177 1.22 -17.76 -2.37
CA ASP A 177 2.22 -16.82 -2.91
C ASP A 177 1.56 -15.49 -3.30
N MET A 178 0.38 -15.49 -3.92
CA MET A 178 -0.37 -14.25 -4.20
C MET A 178 -0.73 -13.48 -2.92
N LEU A 179 -1.15 -14.20 -1.86
CA LEU A 179 -1.42 -13.59 -0.56
C LEU A 179 -0.15 -12.99 0.08
N GLY A 180 1.02 -13.61 -0.15
CA GLY A 180 2.31 -13.11 0.31
C GLY A 180 2.82 -11.90 -0.49
N CYS A 181 2.78 -11.97 -1.82
CA CYS A 181 3.34 -10.94 -2.71
C CYS A 181 2.67 -9.56 -2.58
N GLY A 182 1.38 -9.51 -2.23
CA GLY A 182 0.65 -8.27 -1.99
C GLY A 182 1.06 -7.54 -0.71
N THR A 183 1.85 -8.19 0.17
CA THR A 183 2.15 -7.66 1.50
C THR A 183 3.57 -7.16 1.69
N SER A 184 4.57 -7.49 0.85
CA SER A 184 5.96 -7.04 1.11
C SER A 184 6.85 -6.68 -0.11
N THR A 185 7.82 -5.77 0.07
CA THR A 185 8.95 -5.54 -0.84
C THR A 185 9.92 -6.72 -0.86
N VAL A 186 10.92 -6.67 -1.78
CA VAL A 186 12.01 -7.66 -1.87
C VAL A 186 12.80 -7.71 -0.55
N GLU A 187 12.87 -6.57 0.13
CA GLU A 187 13.57 -6.37 1.41
C GLU A 187 12.71 -6.75 2.63
N GLY A 188 11.44 -7.13 2.40
CA GLY A 188 10.52 -7.60 3.44
C GLY A 188 9.63 -6.51 4.05
N ASP A 189 9.67 -5.27 3.56
CA ASP A 189 8.87 -4.19 4.12
C ASP A 189 7.42 -4.26 3.69
N VAL A 190 6.51 -4.04 4.64
CA VAL A 190 5.07 -4.15 4.44
C VAL A 190 4.45 -2.79 4.11
N TYR A 191 3.71 -2.71 2.99
CA TYR A 191 3.05 -1.48 2.51
C TYR A 191 1.51 -1.51 2.65
N ASN A 192 1.00 -2.55 3.31
CA ASN A 192 -0.37 -2.62 3.76
C ASN A 192 -0.40 -2.25 5.24
N TYR A 193 -0.97 -1.09 5.56
CA TYR A 193 -1.01 -0.55 6.93
C TYR A 193 -2.34 -0.84 7.64
N THR A 194 -3.05 -1.89 7.20
CA THR A 194 -4.35 -2.27 7.77
C THR A 194 -4.17 -2.88 9.18
N PHE A 195 -4.83 -2.28 10.19
CA PHE A 195 -4.83 -2.82 11.57
C PHE A 195 -5.67 -4.10 11.77
N HIS A 196 -6.59 -4.38 10.85
CA HIS A 196 -7.49 -5.51 10.91
C HIS A 196 -6.98 -6.69 10.06
N HIS A 197 -6.27 -7.62 10.70
CA HIS A 197 -5.97 -8.93 10.12
C HIS A 197 -7.13 -9.90 10.40
N HIS A 198 -8.25 -9.75 9.68
CA HIS A 198 -9.33 -10.74 9.70
C HIS A 198 -8.98 -11.95 8.81
N GLY A 199 -7.85 -12.60 9.10
CA GLY A 199 -7.27 -13.67 8.28
C GLY A 199 -6.52 -13.18 7.05
N LEU A 200 -5.99 -14.15 6.29
CA LEU A 200 -5.31 -13.92 5.01
C LEU A 200 -6.35 -13.54 3.94
N SER A 201 -6.26 -12.32 3.44
CA SER A 201 -7.16 -11.80 2.40
C SER A 201 -6.43 -10.85 1.45
N VAL A 202 -6.85 -10.81 0.19
CA VAL A 202 -6.37 -9.86 -0.83
C VAL A 202 -7.42 -8.78 -1.04
N ASN A 203 -7.03 -7.52 -1.02
CA ASN A 203 -7.87 -6.38 -1.41
C ASN A 203 -7.37 -5.74 -2.72
N ILE A 204 -8.08 -4.74 -3.24
CA ILE A 204 -7.71 -4.09 -4.51
C ILE A 204 -6.31 -3.45 -4.52
N LYS A 205 -5.83 -2.94 -3.37
CA LYS A 205 -4.47 -2.41 -3.22
C LYS A 205 -3.43 -3.53 -3.30
N ASP A 206 -3.67 -4.64 -2.59
CA ASP A 206 -2.79 -5.81 -2.64
C ASP A 206 -2.74 -6.37 -4.09
N PHE A 207 -3.87 -6.39 -4.78
CA PHE A 207 -3.96 -6.80 -6.19
C PHE A 207 -3.20 -5.84 -7.12
N ALA A 208 -3.30 -4.52 -6.89
CA ALA A 208 -2.53 -3.52 -7.62
C ALA A 208 -1.02 -3.71 -7.45
N GLU A 209 -0.57 -4.04 -6.23
CA GLU A 209 0.84 -4.39 -5.98
C GLU A 209 1.28 -5.62 -6.77
N ILE A 210 0.45 -6.68 -6.79
CA ILE A 210 0.75 -7.89 -7.56
C ILE A 210 0.86 -7.55 -9.05
N MET A 211 -0.08 -6.80 -9.62
CA MET A 211 -0.02 -6.36 -11.01
C MET A 211 1.24 -5.52 -11.30
N GLY A 212 1.59 -4.59 -10.42
CA GLY A 212 2.79 -3.78 -10.54
C GLY A 212 4.06 -4.62 -10.51
N GLN A 213 4.14 -5.58 -9.58
CA GLN A 213 5.27 -6.51 -9.48
C GLN A 213 5.41 -7.41 -10.71
N LEU A 214 4.30 -7.73 -11.39
CA LEU A 214 4.29 -8.47 -12.65
C LEU A 214 4.71 -7.62 -13.86
N GLY A 215 4.80 -6.30 -13.71
CA GLY A 215 5.09 -5.38 -14.81
C GLY A 215 3.87 -5.03 -15.67
N GLU A 216 2.66 -5.32 -15.20
CA GLU A 216 1.40 -5.02 -15.91
C GLU A 216 0.99 -3.54 -15.80
N LEU A 217 1.73 -2.75 -15.01
CA LEU A 217 1.53 -1.31 -14.78
C LEU A 217 2.74 -0.47 -15.26
N ASP A 218 3.62 -1.07 -16.07
CA ASP A 218 4.87 -0.48 -16.59
C ASP A 218 4.76 -0.04 -18.07
#